data_AF-A0AAU8IFP4-F1
#
_entry.id   AF-A0AAU8IFP4-F1
#
_cell.length_a   1.000
_cell.length_b   1.000
_cell.length_c   1.000
_cell.angle_alpha   90.00
_cell.angle_beta   90.00
_cell.angle_gamma   90.00
#
_symmetry.space_group_name_H-M   'P 1'
#
loop_
_entity.id
_entity.type
_entity.pdbx_description
1 polymer ?
#
loop_
_entity_poly.entity_id
_entity_poly.type
_entity_poly.pdbx_seq_one_letter_code
_entity_poly.pdbx_strand_id
1 'polypeptide(L)'
;MNDYEDVADEIYRLRELKQNALVENAEREGKRRRISEMTDFLNEQSCELEEYDEQLVRQFIEKVTVHGNNFEVEFKSGIEIQIDK
;
A
#
# COMPACT_ATOMS: atom_id res chain seq x y z
N MET A 1 -37.55 -38.17 10.63
CA MET A 1 -36.62 -37.63 11.65
C MET A 1 -35.40 -36.96 11.02
N ASN A 2 -35.25 -37.00 9.68
CA ASN A 2 -34.09 -36.50 8.94
C ASN A 2 -34.18 -34.98 8.67
N ASP A 3 -35.38 -34.48 8.34
CA ASP A 3 -35.59 -33.08 7.93
C ASP A 3 -35.24 -32.04 9.02
N TYR A 4 -35.32 -32.43 10.29
CA TYR A 4 -34.96 -31.52 11.40
C TYR A 4 -33.44 -31.40 11.57
N GLU A 5 -32.71 -32.47 11.29
CA GLU A 5 -31.25 -32.50 11.34
C GLU A 5 -30.67 -31.72 10.16
N ASP A 6 -31.22 -31.90 8.95
CA ASP A 6 -30.85 -31.13 7.75
C ASP A 6 -31.04 -29.62 7.95
N VAL A 7 -32.15 -29.21 8.58
CA VAL A 7 -32.42 -27.80 8.89
C VAL A 7 -31.45 -27.27 9.95
N ALA A 8 -31.11 -28.07 10.96
CA ALA A 8 -30.15 -27.68 11.99
C ALA A 8 -28.76 -27.46 11.40
N ASP A 9 -28.30 -28.36 10.53
CA ASP A 9 -26.99 -28.28 9.86
C ASP A 9 -26.91 -27.06 8.94
N GLU A 10 -27.96 -26.77 8.18
CA GLU A 10 -27.99 -25.57 7.34
C GLU A 10 -27.98 -24.28 8.18
N ILE A 11 -28.64 -24.27 9.35
CA ILE A 11 -28.56 -23.13 10.29
C ILE A 11 -27.13 -22.93 10.79
N TYR A 12 -26.41 -24.01 11.15
CA TYR A 12 -25.02 -23.90 11.58
C TYR A 12 -24.12 -23.38 10.46
N ARG A 13 -24.25 -23.94 9.26
CA ARG A 13 -23.49 -23.52 8.08
C ARG A 13 -23.70 -22.04 7.75
N LEU A 14 -24.97 -21.57 7.76
CA LEU A 14 -25.29 -20.17 7.49
C LEU A 14 -24.72 -19.22 8.56
N ARG A 15 -24.69 -19.64 9.84
CA ARG A 15 -24.06 -18.85 10.91
C ARG A 15 -22.56 -18.72 10.72
N GLU A 16 -21.90 -19.81 10.37
CA GLU A 16 -20.47 -19.83 10.09
C GLU A 16 -20.12 -18.93 8.89
N LEU A 17 -20.86 -19.06 7.78
CA LEU A 17 -20.71 -18.21 6.59
C LEU A 17 -20.86 -16.72 6.94
N LYS A 18 -21.89 -16.37 7.73
CA LYS A 18 -22.10 -15.00 8.19
C LYS A 18 -20.93 -14.49 9.03
N GLN A 19 -20.43 -15.30 9.96
CA GLN A 19 -19.31 -14.89 10.82
C GLN A 19 -18.03 -14.67 10.00
N ASN A 20 -17.72 -15.57 9.08
CA ASN A 20 -16.55 -15.43 8.20
C ASN A 20 -16.65 -14.17 7.33
N ALA A 21 -17.82 -13.90 6.75
CA ALA A 21 -18.04 -12.69 5.95
C ALA A 21 -17.89 -11.40 6.77
N LEU A 22 -18.30 -11.39 8.04
CA LEU A 22 -18.13 -10.24 8.92
C LEU A 22 -16.66 -9.98 9.25
N VAL A 23 -15.87 -11.04 9.51
CA VAL A 23 -14.43 -10.93 9.77
C VAL A 23 -13.71 -10.39 8.53
N GLU A 24 -13.95 -10.99 7.37
CA GLU A 24 -13.34 -10.55 6.12
C GLU A 24 -13.69 -9.09 5.79
N ASN A 25 -14.96 -8.69 6.00
CA ASN A 25 -15.35 -7.31 5.78
C ASN A 25 -14.66 -6.34 6.74
N ALA A 26 -14.52 -6.70 8.03
CA ALA A 26 -13.83 -5.86 9.00
C ALA A 26 -12.34 -5.68 8.64
N GLU A 27 -11.66 -6.73 8.19
CA GLU A 27 -10.28 -6.64 7.72
C GLU A 27 -10.15 -5.74 6.48
N ARG A 28 -11.08 -5.88 5.53
CA ARG A 28 -11.11 -5.06 4.32
C ARG A 28 -11.39 -3.59 4.64
N GLU A 29 -12.31 -3.31 5.56
CA GLU A 29 -12.60 -1.95 6.02
C GLU A 29 -11.39 -1.32 6.71
N GLY A 30 -10.66 -2.06 7.54
CA GLY A 30 -9.42 -1.59 8.16
C GLY A 30 -8.36 -1.21 7.11
N LYS A 31 -8.17 -2.04 6.07
CA LYS A 31 -7.26 -1.72 4.96
C LYS A 31 -7.72 -0.49 4.18
N ARG A 32 -9.02 -0.38 3.86
CA ARG A 32 -9.58 0.77 3.15
C ARG A 32 -9.43 2.06 3.94
N ARG A 33 -9.62 2.02 5.26
CA ARG A 33 -9.44 3.18 6.14
C ARG A 33 -7.99 3.67 6.11
N ARG A 34 -7.01 2.77 6.28
CA ARG A 34 -5.59 3.13 6.21
C ARG A 34 -5.19 3.74 4.87
N ILE A 35 -5.74 3.22 3.76
CA ILE A 35 -5.50 3.80 2.44
C ILE A 35 -6.07 5.22 2.37
N SER A 36 -7.32 5.42 2.81
CA SER A 36 -7.95 6.74 2.84
C SER A 36 -7.13 7.73 3.69
N GLU A 37 -6.78 7.35 4.92
CA GLU A 37 -5.99 8.19 5.83
C GLU A 37 -4.64 8.57 5.22
N MET A 38 -3.98 7.65 4.52
CA MET A 38 -2.69 7.93 3.88
C MET A 38 -2.86 8.79 2.61
N THR A 39 -3.94 8.61 1.85
CA THR A 39 -4.28 9.49 0.72
C THR A 39 -4.60 10.91 1.21
N ASP A 40 -5.40 11.04 2.25
CA ASP A 40 -5.74 12.34 2.85
C ASP A 40 -4.47 13.03 3.38
N PHE A 41 -3.60 12.30 4.10
CA PHE A 41 -2.31 12.82 4.55
C PHE A 41 -1.46 13.36 3.39
N LEU A 42 -1.31 12.58 2.30
CA LEU A 42 -0.52 13.00 1.14
C LEU A 42 -1.14 14.20 0.41
N ASN A 43 -2.46 14.32 0.38
CA ASN A 43 -3.15 15.46 -0.24
C ASN A 43 -3.10 16.72 0.63
N GLU A 44 -3.10 16.57 1.97
CA GLU A 44 -2.92 17.67 2.91
C GLU A 44 -1.49 18.21 2.89
N GLN A 45 -0.50 17.37 2.57
CA GLN A 45 0.83 17.86 2.27
C GLN A 45 0.79 18.64 0.96
N SER A 46 1.04 19.95 1.02
CA SER A 46 1.35 20.77 -0.15
C SER A 46 2.68 20.31 -0.73
N CYS A 47 2.68 19.23 -1.50
CA CYS A 47 3.83 18.73 -2.24
C CYS A 47 4.04 19.50 -3.55
N GLU A 48 3.82 20.82 -3.53
CA GLU A 48 4.60 21.65 -4.43
C GLU A 48 6.00 21.64 -3.83
N LEU A 49 6.91 20.88 -4.44
CA LEU A 49 8.35 21.05 -4.24
C LEU A 49 8.69 22.46 -4.73
N GLU A 50 8.39 23.47 -3.92
CA GLU A 50 8.65 24.87 -4.23
C GLU A 50 10.17 25.10 -4.33
N GLU A 51 10.96 24.36 -3.53
CA GLU A 51 12.41 24.44 -3.51
C GLU A 51 13.06 23.05 -3.45
N TYR A 52 14.18 22.91 -4.16
CA TYR A 52 15.04 21.72 -4.10
C TYR A 52 15.79 21.69 -2.76
N ASP A 53 15.44 20.74 -1.89
CA ASP A 53 16.19 20.45 -0.67
C ASP A 53 17.23 19.35 -0.94
N GLU A 54 18.50 19.74 -0.99
CA GLU A 54 19.61 18.81 -1.26
C GLU A 54 19.75 17.73 -0.17
N GLN A 55 19.49 18.07 1.11
CA GLN A 55 19.59 17.09 2.20
C GLN A 55 18.50 16.03 2.06
N LEU A 56 17.27 16.46 1.73
CA LEU A 56 16.15 15.57 1.50
C LEU A 56 16.38 14.66 0.28
N VAL A 57 16.83 15.23 -0.84
CA VAL A 57 17.10 14.47 -2.08
C VAL A 57 18.19 13.43 -1.85
N ARG A 58 19.26 13.76 -1.14
CA ARG A 58 20.31 12.79 -0.77
C ARG A 58 19.80 11.64 0.09
N GLN A 59 18.73 11.84 0.88
CA GLN A 59 18.14 10.74 1.65
C GLN A 59 17.39 9.73 0.79
N PHE A 60 16.87 10.14 -0.38
CA PHE A 60 16.15 9.26 -1.31
C PHE A 60 17.08 8.48 -2.24
N ILE A 61 18.33 8.91 -2.41
CA ILE A 61 19.33 8.22 -3.23
C ILE A 61 19.87 7.01 -2.46
N GLU A 62 19.88 5.85 -3.13
CA GLU A 62 20.54 4.63 -2.66
C GLU A 62 22.00 4.60 -3.13
N LYS A 63 22.24 4.84 -4.42
CA LYS A 63 23.59 4.81 -5.02
C LYS A 63 23.70 5.76 -6.20
N VAL A 64 24.90 6.30 -6.42
CA VAL A 64 25.28 6.99 -7.66
C VAL A 64 26.47 6.27 -8.28
N THR A 65 26.32 5.82 -9.53
CA THR A 65 27.41 5.23 -10.33
C THR A 65 27.88 6.25 -11.36
N VAL A 66 29.20 6.49 -11.41
CA VAL A 66 29.81 7.43 -12.36
C VAL A 66 30.51 6.65 -13.46
N HIS A 67 30.13 6.92 -14.72
CA HIS A 67 30.81 6.41 -15.89
C HIS A 67 31.54 7.55 -16.64
N GLY A 68 32.20 7.22 -17.75
CA GLY A 68 32.93 8.21 -18.55
C GLY A 68 32.03 9.36 -19.06
N ASN A 69 30.88 8.98 -19.63
CA ASN A 69 29.98 9.89 -20.36
C ASN A 69 28.60 10.07 -19.72
N ASN A 70 28.31 9.39 -18.61
CA ASN A 70 27.02 9.50 -17.94
C ASN A 70 27.13 9.17 -16.45
N PHE A 71 26.03 9.44 -15.76
CA PHE A 71 25.79 9.09 -14.37
C PHE A 71 24.54 8.22 -14.30
N GLU A 72 24.54 7.27 -13.39
CA GLU A 72 23.37 6.47 -13.05
C GLU A 72 23.04 6.71 -11.59
N VAL A 73 21.80 7.12 -11.33
CA VAL A 73 21.28 7.40 -9.99
C VAL A 73 20.20 6.37 -9.68
N GLU A 74 20.43 5.59 -8.63
CA GLU A 74 19.50 4.60 -8.12
C GLU A 74 18.85 5.15 -6.85
N PHE A 75 17.52 5.26 -6.86
CA PHE A 75 16.73 5.71 -5.72
C PHE A 75 16.32 4.51 -4.85
N LYS A 76 16.10 4.74 -3.55
CA LYS A 76 15.60 3.73 -2.61
C LYS A 76 14.25 3.12 -2.99
N SER A 77 13.49 3.83 -3.83
CA SER A 77 12.26 3.33 -4.44
C SER A 77 12.48 2.26 -5.52
N GLY A 78 13.73 2.03 -5.95
CA GLY A 78 14.09 1.19 -7.09
C GLY A 78 13.98 1.91 -8.44
N ILE A 79 13.74 3.22 -8.45
CA ILE A 79 13.79 4.03 -9.68
C ILE A 79 15.24 4.24 -10.08
N GLU A 80 15.56 4.00 -11.34
CA GLU A 80 16.88 4.25 -11.93
C GLU A 80 16.79 5.39 -12.96
N ILE A 81 17.68 6.37 -12.85
CA ILE A 81 17.77 7.49 -13.78
C ILE A 81 19.18 7.55 -14.35
N GLN A 82 19.29 7.59 -15.68
CA GLN A 82 20.55 7.86 -16.37
C GLN A 82 20.61 9.32 -16.81
N ILE A 83 21.73 9.97 -16.52
CA ILE A 83 22.01 11.38 -16.81
C ILE A 83 23.24 11.43 -17.70
N ASP A 84 23.07 11.83 -18.95
CA ASP A 84 24.19 12.08 -19.85
C ASP A 84 24.95 13.35 -19.44
N LYS A 85 26.26 13.36 -19.67
CA LYS A 85 27.15 14.46 -19.30
C LYS A 85 27.01 15.69 -20.19
#